data_AF-A0A077P4R0-F1
#
_entry.id   AF-A0A077P4R0-F1
#
_cell.length_a   1.000
_cell.length_b   1.000
_cell.length_c   1.000
_cell.angle_alpha   90.00
_cell.angle_beta   90.00
_cell.angle_gamma   90.00
#
_symmetry.space_group_name_H-M   'P 1'
#
loop_
_entity.id
_entity.type
_entity.pdbx_description
1 polymer ?
#
loop_
_entity_poly.entity_id
_entity_poly.type
_entity_poly.pdbx_seq_one_letter_code
_entity_poly.pdbx_strand_id
1 'polypeptide(L)'
;MNNDVIDIANEIEKLQIKAAIELSNSWTMEKIILTIAIVHHLLEKGDKEQAMDWMEGLLDWTGEDLLSEAENNASDLNGWVNKRTENEVCITKALEIIRAETPDIEAMRKAWIASKEKLAEYENMEPVAWQFEWLDVSTGHWRFNTSECKSDIDSIKYKVRNIIPLYHHPNK
;
A
#
# COMPACT_ATOMS: atom_id res chain seq x y z
N MET A 1 -26.49 -8.30 3.24
CA MET A 1 -25.16 -7.80 2.86
C MET A 1 -24.33 -9.03 2.53
N ASN A 2 -23.62 -9.08 1.39
CA ASN A 2 -22.87 -10.26 1.00
C ASN A 2 -21.71 -10.47 2.01
N ASN A 3 -21.49 -11.69 2.49
CA ASN A 3 -20.49 -11.96 3.54
C ASN A 3 -19.09 -11.46 3.14
N ASP A 4 -18.74 -11.61 1.86
CA ASP A 4 -17.48 -11.12 1.28
C ASP A 4 -17.23 -9.62 1.53
N VAL A 5 -18.28 -8.79 1.52
CA VAL A 5 -18.15 -7.33 1.72
C VAL A 5 -17.83 -7.02 3.18
N ILE A 6 -18.36 -7.81 4.11
CA ILE A 6 -18.07 -7.68 5.55
C ILE A 6 -16.64 -8.12 5.82
N ASP A 7 -16.21 -9.23 5.25
CA ASP A 7 -14.87 -9.79 5.45
C ASP A 7 -13.78 -8.85 4.92
N ILE A 8 -13.97 -8.28 3.73
CA ILE A 8 -13.08 -7.25 3.19
C ILE A 8 -13.03 -6.01 4.09
N ALA A 9 -14.18 -5.52 4.56
CA ALA A 9 -14.22 -4.35 5.43
C ALA A 9 -13.43 -4.57 6.73
N ASN A 10 -13.55 -5.76 7.33
CA ASN A 10 -12.81 -6.15 8.53
C ASN A 10 -11.30 -6.23 8.28
N GLU A 11 -10.87 -6.83 7.16
CA GLU A 11 -9.45 -6.87 6.79
C GLU A 11 -8.89 -5.45 6.54
N ILE A 12 -9.68 -4.56 5.94
CA ILE A 12 -9.28 -3.16 5.72
C ILE A 12 -9.08 -2.44 7.05
N GLU A 13 -10.02 -2.58 7.99
CA GLU A 13 -9.91 -1.98 9.32
C GLU A 13 -8.66 -2.50 10.04
N LYS A 14 -8.42 -3.82 10.00
CA LYS A 14 -7.22 -4.45 10.56
C LYS A 14 -5.94 -3.86 9.96
N LEU A 15 -5.87 -3.67 8.65
CA LEU A 15 -4.71 -3.04 8.00
C LEU A 15 -4.54 -1.58 8.41
N GLN A 16 -5.62 -0.82 8.52
CA GLN A 16 -5.57 0.59 8.94
C GLN A 16 -5.06 0.73 10.37
N ILE A 17 -5.51 -0.14 11.29
CA ILE A 17 -5.01 -0.18 12.67
C ILE A 17 -3.52 -0.51 12.68
N LYS A 18 -3.09 -1.56 11.96
CA LYS A 18 -1.66 -1.91 11.85
C LYS A 18 -0.84 -0.76 11.27
N ALA A 19 -1.31 -0.12 10.20
CA ALA A 19 -0.63 1.03 9.60
C ALA A 19 -0.52 2.22 10.55
N ALA A 20 -1.56 2.49 11.36
CA ALA A 20 -1.53 3.53 12.37
C ALA A 20 -0.51 3.22 13.48
N ILE A 21 -0.42 1.96 13.92
CA ILE A 21 0.59 1.49 14.88
C ILE A 21 2.00 1.68 14.30
N GLU A 22 2.27 1.22 13.09
CA GLU A 22 3.59 1.36 12.46
C GLU A 22 3.98 2.82 12.23
N LEU A 23 3.02 3.67 11.86
CA LEU A 23 3.26 5.11 11.76
C LEU A 23 3.61 5.71 13.12
N SER A 24 2.88 5.35 14.18
CA SER A 24 3.17 5.78 15.55
C SER A 24 4.57 5.33 16.00
N ASN A 25 4.92 4.06 15.75
CA ASN A 25 6.24 3.50 16.05
C ASN A 25 7.34 4.25 15.29
N SER A 26 7.11 4.60 14.02
CA SER A 26 8.05 5.38 13.21
C SER A 26 8.34 6.76 13.80
N TRP A 27 7.32 7.45 14.32
CA TRP A 27 7.50 8.71 15.04
C TRP A 27 8.29 8.55 16.33
N THR A 28 8.08 7.45 17.06
CA THR A 28 8.88 7.13 18.26
C THR A 28 10.34 6.88 17.87
N MET A 29 10.59 6.13 16.80
CA MET A 29 11.95 5.89 16.27
C MET A 29 12.64 7.19 15.84
N GLU A 30 11.95 8.09 15.13
CA GLU A 30 12.50 9.39 14.74
C GLU A 30 12.95 10.19 15.97
N LYS A 31 12.13 10.23 17.03
CA LYS A 31 12.50 10.89 18.28
C LYS A 31 13.71 10.24 18.93
N ILE A 32 13.79 8.91 18.98
CA ILE A 32 14.95 8.17 19.50
C ILE A 32 16.21 8.57 18.73
N ILE A 33 16.17 8.58 17.40
CA ILE A 33 17.31 8.93 16.54
C ILE A 33 17.75 10.38 16.79
N LEU A 34 16.81 11.32 16.88
CA LEU A 34 17.10 12.72 17.17
C LEU A 34 17.74 12.89 18.56
N THR A 35 17.21 12.22 19.58
CA THR A 35 17.79 12.27 20.93
C THR A 35 19.20 11.69 20.95
N ILE A 36 19.43 10.55 20.30
CA ILE A 36 20.78 9.96 20.17
C ILE A 36 21.75 10.94 19.50
N ALA A 37 21.32 11.63 18.44
CA ALA A 37 22.14 12.62 17.76
C ALA A 37 22.49 13.82 18.67
N ILE A 38 21.53 14.30 19.47
CA ILE A 38 21.74 15.36 20.46
C ILE A 38 22.72 14.90 21.54
N VAL A 39 22.51 13.72 22.11
CA VAL A 39 23.36 13.12 23.15
C VAL A 39 24.79 12.97 22.63
N HIS A 40 24.95 12.44 21.41
CA HIS A 40 26.26 12.31 20.77
C HIS A 40 26.96 13.67 20.65
N HIS A 41 26.25 14.71 20.19
CA HIS A 41 26.79 16.06 20.08
C HIS A 41 27.22 16.64 21.44
N LEU A 42 26.42 16.46 22.49
CA LEU A 42 26.72 16.94 23.84
C LEU A 42 27.94 16.23 24.42
N LEU A 43 28.05 14.92 24.22
CA LEU A 43 29.21 14.12 24.62
C LEU A 43 30.49 14.59 23.92
N GLU A 44 30.44 14.88 22.61
CA GLU A 44 31.57 15.46 21.87
C GLU A 44 32.00 16.83 22.42
N LYS A 45 31.07 17.60 22.98
CA LYS A 45 31.35 18.89 23.64
C LYS A 45 31.80 18.74 25.09
N GLY A 46 31.78 17.53 25.64
CA GLY A 46 32.11 17.24 27.03
C GLY A 46 30.99 17.55 28.02
N ASP A 47 29.79 17.89 27.55
CA ASP A 47 28.62 18.18 28.37
C ASP A 47 27.89 16.89 28.75
N LYS A 48 28.46 16.16 29.70
CA LYS A 48 27.95 14.86 30.13
C LYS A 48 26.64 14.95 30.90
N GLU A 49 26.43 16.04 31.64
CA GLU A 49 25.23 16.22 32.45
C GLU A 49 24.00 16.35 31.55
N GLN A 50 24.02 17.27 30.58
CA GLN A 50 22.92 17.39 29.63
C GLN A 50 22.73 16.13 28.78
N ALA A 51 23.82 15.46 28.40
CA ALA A 51 23.73 14.21 27.65
C ALA A 51 22.98 13.11 28.44
N MET A 52 23.20 13.01 29.74
CA MET A 52 22.48 12.07 30.61
C MET A 52 21.02 12.47 30.77
N ASP A 53 20.72 13.75 31.00
CA ASP A 53 19.34 14.25 31.11
C ASP A 53 18.50 13.88 29.88
N TRP A 54 19.07 14.05 28.67
CA TRP A 54 18.40 13.67 27.42
C TRP A 54 18.17 12.16 27.30
N MET A 55 19.11 11.32 27.75
CA MET A 55 18.96 9.87 27.72
C MET A 55 17.95 9.34 28.73
N GLU A 56 17.93 9.89 29.95
CA GLU A 56 16.94 9.54 30.96
C GLU A 56 15.52 9.90 30.49
N GLY A 57 15.35 11.11 29.95
CA GLY A 57 14.08 11.53 29.36
C GLY A 57 13.61 10.65 28.19
N LEU A 58 14.54 10.03 27.44
CA LEU A 58 14.20 9.09 26.38
C LEU A 58 13.64 7.78 26.92
N LEU A 59 14.26 7.24 27.97
CA LEU A 59 13.90 5.96 28.56
C LEU A 59 12.51 6.01 29.19
N ASP A 60 12.18 7.13 29.84
CA ASP A 60 10.83 7.41 30.37
C ASP A 60 9.74 7.34 29.29
N TRP A 61 10.06 7.67 28.04
CA TRP A 61 9.09 7.66 26.94
C TRP A 61 8.86 6.28 26.34
N THR A 62 9.86 5.42 26.35
CA THR A 62 9.75 4.09 25.73
C THR A 62 8.78 3.18 26.48
N GLY A 63 8.50 3.45 27.76
CA GLY A 63 7.60 2.64 28.58
C GLY A 63 8.09 1.22 28.85
N GLU A 64 9.24 0.84 28.31
CA GLU A 64 9.95 -0.42 28.53
C GLU A 64 11.07 -0.21 29.55
N ASP A 65 11.24 -1.16 30.46
CA ASP A 65 12.34 -1.16 31.44
C ASP A 65 13.65 -1.70 30.81
N LEU A 66 14.10 -1.00 29.76
CA LEU A 66 15.30 -1.38 29.01
C LEU A 66 16.59 -1.23 29.82
N LEU A 67 16.60 -0.33 30.81
CA LEU A 67 17.73 -0.13 31.71
C LEU A 67 17.97 -1.35 32.58
N SER A 68 16.95 -1.81 33.31
CA SER A 68 17.10 -2.99 34.17
C SER A 68 17.44 -4.24 33.35
N GLU A 69 16.89 -4.36 32.14
CA GLU A 69 17.24 -5.47 31.25
C GLU A 69 18.71 -5.42 30.81
N ALA A 70 19.22 -4.25 30.43
CA ALA A 70 20.62 -4.06 30.08
C ALA A 70 21.56 -4.36 31.26
N GLU A 71 21.20 -3.92 32.47
CA GLU A 71 21.95 -4.22 33.70
C GLU A 71 22.03 -5.72 33.99
N ASN A 72 20.90 -6.43 33.83
CA ASN A 72 20.85 -7.89 33.99
C ASN A 72 21.70 -8.65 32.95
N ASN A 73 22.00 -8.00 31.82
CA ASN A 73 22.82 -8.56 30.74
C ASN A 73 24.20 -7.87 30.61
N ALA A 74 24.65 -7.13 31.63
CA ALA A 74 25.87 -6.31 31.57
C ALA A 74 27.15 -7.11 31.25
N SER A 75 27.17 -8.42 31.53
CA SER A 75 28.29 -9.29 31.18
C SER A 75 28.46 -9.54 29.67
N ASP A 76 27.38 -9.41 28.89
CA ASP A 76 27.38 -9.61 27.43
C ASP A 76 26.24 -8.84 26.75
N LEU A 77 26.38 -7.52 26.69
CA LEU A 77 25.39 -6.65 26.03
C LEU A 77 25.24 -6.96 24.53
N ASN A 78 26.32 -7.34 23.86
CA ASN A 78 26.29 -7.67 22.44
C ASN A 78 25.49 -8.96 22.17
N GLY A 79 25.72 -10.01 22.97
CA GLY A 79 24.95 -11.24 22.90
C GLY A 79 23.47 -11.01 23.18
N TRP A 80 23.15 -10.16 24.15
CA TRP A 80 21.77 -9.76 24.45
C TRP A 80 21.10 -9.05 23.27
N VAL A 81 21.74 -8.03 22.69
CA VAL A 81 21.19 -7.31 21.52
C VAL A 81 20.99 -8.26 20.34
N ASN A 82 22.01 -9.07 20.01
CA ASN A 82 21.93 -10.02 18.91
C ASN A 82 20.77 -11.01 19.07
N LYS A 83 20.53 -11.48 20.30
CA LYS A 83 19.41 -12.37 20.61
C LYS A 83 18.07 -11.65 20.45
N ARG A 84 17.96 -10.40 20.90
CA ARG A 84 16.73 -9.59 20.77
C ARG A 84 16.36 -9.34 19.30
N THR A 85 17.37 -9.19 18.43
CA THR A 85 17.19 -8.91 17.00
C THR A 85 17.26 -10.14 16.11
N GLU A 86 17.40 -11.35 16.65
CA GLU A 86 17.66 -12.57 15.87
C GLU A 86 16.55 -12.91 14.86
N ASN A 87 15.32 -12.49 15.15
CA ASN A 87 14.12 -12.74 14.34
C ASN A 87 13.60 -11.48 13.63
N GLU A 88 14.45 -10.46 13.48
CA GLU A 88 14.07 -9.25 12.75
C GLU A 88 13.67 -9.59 11.30
N VAL A 89 12.50 -9.10 10.90
CA VAL A 89 11.94 -9.40 9.58
C VAL A 89 12.25 -8.26 8.60
N CYS A 90 12.78 -8.61 7.43
CA CYS A 90 12.94 -7.63 6.35
C CYS A 90 11.58 -7.22 5.77
N ILE A 91 11.55 -6.11 5.02
CA ILE A 91 10.34 -5.58 4.35
C ILE A 91 9.62 -6.66 3.54
N THR A 92 10.37 -7.47 2.78
CA THR A 92 9.80 -8.55 1.96
C THR A 92 9.07 -9.57 2.85
N LYS A 93 9.67 -9.96 3.98
CA LYS A 93 9.07 -10.95 4.87
C LYS A 93 7.86 -10.40 5.62
N ALA A 94 7.92 -9.15 6.07
CA ALA A 94 6.78 -8.47 6.67
C ALA A 94 5.59 -8.41 5.69
N LEU A 95 5.83 -8.11 4.41
CA LEU A 95 4.80 -8.07 3.39
C LEU A 95 4.16 -9.44 3.12
N GLU A 96 4.94 -10.53 3.16
CA GLU A 96 4.40 -11.89 3.07
C GLU A 96 3.44 -12.21 4.23
N ILE A 97 3.83 -11.86 5.46
CA ILE A 97 3.02 -12.09 6.66
C ILE A 97 1.71 -11.29 6.56
N ILE A 98 1.79 -10.01 6.20
CA ILE A 98 0.61 -9.14 6.06
C ILE A 98 -0.38 -9.72 5.03
N ARG A 99 0.11 -10.15 3.86
CA ARG A 99 -0.73 -10.77 2.82
C ARG A 99 -1.36 -12.08 3.28
N ALA A 100 -0.63 -12.90 4.04
CA ALA A 100 -1.17 -14.14 4.59
C ALA A 100 -2.26 -13.87 5.65
N GLU A 101 -2.15 -12.76 6.38
CA GLU A 101 -3.11 -12.31 7.38
C GLU A 101 -4.34 -11.57 6.82
N THR A 102 -4.33 -11.24 5.52
CA THR A 102 -5.39 -10.52 4.79
C THR A 102 -5.69 -11.17 3.43
N PRO A 103 -6.15 -12.44 3.43
CA PRO A 103 -6.37 -13.22 2.22
C PRO A 103 -7.37 -12.60 1.23
N ASP A 104 -8.45 -11.96 1.71
CA ASP A 104 -9.48 -11.42 0.81
C ASP A 104 -8.98 -10.17 0.07
N ILE A 105 -8.25 -9.30 0.76
CA ILE A 105 -7.57 -8.16 0.14
C ILE A 105 -6.51 -8.62 -0.86
N GLU A 106 -5.74 -9.66 -0.53
CA GLU A 106 -4.75 -10.22 -1.44
C GLU A 106 -5.40 -10.86 -2.69
N ALA A 107 -6.56 -11.51 -2.54
CA ALA A 107 -7.34 -12.02 -3.65
C ALA A 107 -7.82 -10.90 -4.57
N MET A 108 -8.35 -9.80 -4.01
CA MET A 108 -8.72 -8.61 -4.78
C MET A 108 -7.53 -8.01 -5.53
N ARG A 109 -6.37 -7.89 -4.88
CA ARG A 109 -5.14 -7.39 -5.51
C ARG A 109 -4.74 -8.23 -6.72
N LYS A 110 -4.76 -9.57 -6.58
CA LYS A 110 -4.44 -10.50 -7.69
C LYS A 110 -5.44 -10.41 -8.83
N ALA A 111 -6.74 -10.34 -8.52
CA ALA A 111 -7.79 -10.19 -9.54
C ALA A 111 -7.63 -8.89 -10.33
N TRP A 112 -7.27 -7.79 -9.66
CA TRP A 112 -6.99 -6.50 -10.29
C TRP A 112 -5.78 -6.55 -11.23
N ILE A 113 -4.69 -7.21 -10.80
CA ILE A 113 -3.50 -7.40 -11.65
C ILE A 113 -3.84 -8.22 -12.89
N ALA A 114 -4.51 -9.36 -12.73
CA ALA A 114 -4.92 -10.20 -13.86
C ALA A 114 -5.87 -9.46 -14.83
N SER A 115 -6.74 -8.60 -14.30
CA SER A 115 -7.64 -7.78 -15.13
C SER A 115 -6.86 -6.74 -15.94
N LYS A 116 -5.84 -6.11 -15.35
CA LYS A 116 -4.96 -5.17 -16.05
C LYS A 116 -4.16 -5.84 -17.16
N GLU A 117 -3.62 -7.02 -16.90
CA GLU A 117 -2.89 -7.80 -17.91
C GLU A 117 -3.79 -8.15 -19.10
N LYS A 118 -5.02 -8.63 -18.84
CA LYS A 118 -6.01 -8.89 -19.90
C LYS A 118 -6.40 -7.63 -20.67
N LEU A 119 -6.57 -6.50 -20.00
CA LEU A 119 -6.88 -5.23 -20.67
C LEU A 119 -5.72 -4.80 -21.59
N ALA A 120 -4.48 -4.95 -21.14
CA ALA A 120 -3.31 -4.65 -21.97
C ALA A 120 -3.22 -5.60 -23.19
N GLU A 121 -3.59 -6.87 -23.04
CA GLU A 121 -3.73 -7.79 -24.20
C GLU A 121 -4.77 -7.25 -25.19
N TYR A 122 -5.96 -6.87 -24.70
CA TYR A 122 -7.02 -6.33 -25.55
C TYR A 122 -6.61 -5.03 -26.27
N GLU A 123 -5.97 -4.08 -25.58
CA GLU A 123 -5.50 -2.83 -26.19
C GLU A 123 -4.47 -3.02 -27.31
N ASN A 124 -3.76 -4.16 -27.32
CA ASN A 124 -2.81 -4.52 -28.37
C ASN A 124 -3.45 -5.28 -29.54
N MET A 125 -4.74 -5.64 -29.44
CA MET A 125 -5.47 -6.31 -30.52
C MET A 125 -6.11 -5.29 -31.46
N GLU A 126 -6.36 -5.68 -32.71
CA GLU A 126 -7.25 -4.92 -33.57
C GLU A 126 -8.70 -5.09 -33.06
N PRO A 127 -9.45 -3.98 -32.84
CA PRO A 127 -10.85 -4.08 -32.46
C PRO A 127 -11.65 -4.75 -33.57
N VAL A 128 -12.58 -5.61 -33.17
CA VAL A 128 -13.47 -6.35 -34.10
C VAL A 128 -14.79 -5.63 -34.29
N ALA A 129 -15.11 -4.71 -33.37
CA ALA A 129 -16.23 -3.80 -33.47
C ALA A 129 -15.97 -2.58 -32.58
N TRP A 130 -16.85 -1.59 -32.70
CA TRP A 130 -16.86 -0.40 -31.87
C TRP A 130 -18.28 -0.12 -31.41
N GLN A 131 -18.43 0.06 -30.11
CA GLN A 131 -19.64 0.55 -29.47
C GLN A 131 -19.56 2.06 -29.34
N PHE A 132 -20.65 2.77 -29.61
CA PHE A 132 -20.68 4.23 -29.50
C PHE A 132 -22.10 4.75 -29.31
N GLU A 133 -22.19 5.99 -28.83
CA GLU A 133 -23.44 6.75 -28.79
C GLU A 133 -23.40 7.89 -29.79
N TRP A 134 -24.49 8.07 -30.54
CA TRP A 134 -24.64 9.19 -31.48
C TRP A 134 -25.94 9.95 -31.20
N LEU A 135 -25.92 11.26 -31.45
CA LEU A 135 -27.09 12.12 -31.26
C LEU A 135 -28.02 12.04 -32.48
N ASP A 136 -29.24 11.55 -32.27
CA ASP A 136 -30.31 11.66 -33.25
C ASP A 136 -30.86 13.09 -33.26
N VAL A 137 -30.40 13.88 -34.23
CA VAL A 137 -30.79 15.30 -34.39
C VAL A 137 -32.28 15.52 -34.62
N SER A 138 -33.01 14.50 -35.09
CA SER A 138 -34.46 14.63 -35.31
C SER A 138 -35.27 14.50 -34.01
N THR A 139 -34.76 13.71 -33.05
CA THR A 139 -35.44 13.44 -31.78
C THR A 139 -34.75 14.09 -30.58
N GLY A 140 -33.52 14.58 -30.73
CA GLY A 140 -32.69 15.10 -29.65
C GLY A 140 -32.15 14.04 -28.69
N HIS A 141 -32.39 12.75 -28.95
CA HIS A 141 -31.98 11.65 -28.08
C HIS A 141 -30.65 11.02 -28.50
N TRP A 142 -29.89 10.56 -27.51
CA TRP A 142 -28.72 9.73 -27.75
C TRP A 142 -29.15 8.30 -28.04
N ARG A 143 -28.62 7.73 -29.12
CA ARG A 143 -28.84 6.34 -29.50
C ARG A 143 -27.56 5.55 -29.38
N PHE A 144 -27.70 4.34 -28.86
CA PHE A 144 -26.63 3.36 -28.76
C PHE A 144 -26.50 2.58 -30.07
N ASN A 145 -25.27 2.34 -30.51
CA ASN A 145 -25.00 1.49 -31.68
C ASN A 145 -23.69 0.72 -31.52
N THR A 146 -23.55 -0.36 -32.28
CA THR A 146 -22.36 -1.19 -32.42
C THR A 146 -22.09 -1.42 -33.90
N SER A 147 -20.87 -1.15 -34.37
CA SER A 147 -20.46 -1.40 -35.76
C SER A 147 -19.14 -2.18 -35.82
N GLU A 148 -19.02 -3.09 -36.78
CA GLU A 148 -17.80 -3.83 -37.12
C GLU A 148 -16.80 -2.98 -37.93
N CYS A 149 -17.15 -1.75 -38.30
CA CYS A 149 -16.35 -0.86 -39.13
C CYS A 149 -16.13 0.48 -38.45
N LYS A 150 -14.87 0.84 -38.16
CA LYS A 150 -14.54 2.15 -37.56
C LYS A 150 -14.98 3.33 -38.43
N SER A 151 -14.92 3.14 -39.75
CA SER A 151 -15.37 4.13 -40.73
C SER A 151 -16.83 4.54 -40.54
N ASP A 152 -17.68 3.67 -40.00
CA ASP A 152 -19.08 4.00 -39.76
C ASP A 152 -19.20 5.08 -38.70
N ILE A 153 -18.36 5.04 -37.67
CA ILE A 153 -18.28 6.09 -36.64
C ILE A 153 -17.75 7.38 -37.25
N ASP A 154 -16.65 7.29 -38.00
CA ASP A 154 -16.01 8.44 -38.63
C ASP A 154 -16.94 9.13 -39.66
N SER A 155 -17.88 8.38 -40.24
CA SER A 155 -18.86 8.89 -41.20
C SER A 155 -20.00 9.71 -40.56
N ILE A 156 -20.19 9.60 -39.23
CA ILE A 156 -21.26 10.31 -38.52
C ILE A 156 -20.88 11.78 -38.37
N LYS A 157 -21.56 12.63 -39.14
CA LYS A 157 -21.32 14.09 -39.17
C LYS A 157 -21.71 14.85 -37.89
N TYR A 158 -22.45 14.20 -36.98
CA TYR A 158 -22.97 14.82 -35.76
C TYR A 158 -22.27 14.25 -34.51
N LYS A 159 -22.54 14.79 -33.32
CA LYS A 159 -21.85 14.44 -32.08
C LYS A 159 -21.91 12.93 -31.79
N VAL A 160 -20.74 12.30 -31.74
CA VAL A 160 -20.51 10.94 -31.23
C VAL A 160 -19.80 11.03 -29.88
N ARG A 161 -20.09 10.11 -28.94
CA ARG A 161 -19.38 9.97 -27.66
C ARG A 161 -19.34 8.52 -27.22
N ASN A 162 -18.63 8.26 -26.12
CA ASN A 162 -18.53 6.93 -25.49
C ASN A 162 -18.09 5.85 -26.50
N ILE A 163 -17.11 6.16 -27.36
CA ILE A 163 -16.56 5.22 -28.33
C ILE A 163 -15.71 4.21 -27.56
N ILE A 164 -16.14 2.96 -27.57
CA ILE A 164 -15.51 1.85 -26.87
C ILE A 164 -15.13 0.79 -27.92
N PRO A 165 -13.83 0.50 -28.13
CA PRO A 165 -13.43 -0.62 -28.96
C PRO A 165 -13.83 -1.95 -28.30
N LEU A 166 -14.33 -2.87 -29.11
CA LEU A 166 -14.71 -4.22 -28.71
C LEU A 166 -13.71 -5.20 -29.32
N TYR A 167 -13.25 -6.15 -28.53
CA TYR A 167 -12.22 -7.13 -28.91
C TYR A 167 -12.79 -8.55 -28.80
N HIS A 168 -12.32 -9.47 -29.64
CA HIS A 168 -12.59 -10.90 -29.43
C HIS A 168 -11.83 -11.38 -28.20
N HIS A 169 -12.48 -12.19 -27.36
CA HIS A 169 -11.79 -12.82 -26.25
C HIS A 169 -10.68 -13.73 -26.81
N PRO A 170 -9.42 -13.62 -26.37
CA PRO A 170 -8.28 -14.31 -27.00
C PRO A 170 -8.33 -15.85 -26.97
N ASN A 171 -9.36 -16.45 -26.35
CA ASN A 171 -9.52 -17.90 -26.14
C ASN A 171 -10.92 -18.41 -26.56
N LYS A 172 -11.65 -17.69 -27.41
CA LYS A 172 -12.95 -18.12 -27.95
C LYS A 172 -13.07 -17.88 -29.45
#